data_AF-A0A7S2MAD9-F1
#
_entry.id   AF-A0A7S2MAD9-F1
#
_cell.length_a   1.000
_cell.length_b   1.000
_cell.length_c   1.000
_cell.angle_alpha   90.00
_cell.angle_beta   90.00
_cell.angle_gamma   90.00
#
_symmetry.space_group_name_H-M   'P 1'
#
loop_
_entity.id
_entity.type
_entity.pdbx_description
1 polymer ?
#
loop_
_entity_poly.entity_id
_entity_poly.type
_entity_poly.pdbx_seq_one_letter_code
_entity_poly.pdbx_strand_id
1 'polypeptide(L)'
;QQQQQQQQQQLQQQRQAMQDRLQAITAAADKAEADAKAAYNQAMTTAGDWSSSASLAAATQELSPQTDALAKAVEALVASQRGAPPEFATHLGRLLQKLKGAQSQVATQLSKIGQYRAQVEHAEKEKFDEQKDALALEEMMSEARERCNAAEDAVAKAVITSQLVQAAGDDRAQAQKAVDETEKGARDASKVLAEARALIGAKQAVLRQLTTE
;
A
#
# COMPACT_ATOMS: atom_id res chain seq x y z
N GLN A 1 12.85 -35.17 68.21
CA GLN A 1 11.83 -35.74 67.29
C GLN A 1 10.95 -34.67 66.65
N GLN A 2 10.34 -33.74 67.39
CA GLN A 2 9.54 -32.63 66.81
C GLN A 2 10.30 -31.76 65.79
N GLN A 3 11.56 -31.39 66.06
CA GLN A 3 12.38 -30.60 65.12
C GLN A 3 12.65 -31.32 63.79
N GLN A 4 12.88 -32.65 63.81
CA GLN A 4 13.08 -33.44 62.59
C GLN A 4 11.79 -33.53 61.76
N GLN A 5 10.64 -33.65 62.41
CA GLN A 5 9.34 -33.65 61.74
C GLN A 5 9.03 -32.30 61.08
N GLN A 6 9.28 -31.18 61.77
CA GLN A 6 9.12 -29.84 61.19
C GLN A 6 10.05 -29.61 60.00
N GLN A 7 11.30 -30.05 60.09
CA GLN A 7 12.26 -29.88 59.00
C GLN A 7 11.89 -30.71 57.76
N GLN A 8 11.40 -31.94 57.95
CA GLN A 8 10.85 -32.75 56.85
C GLN A 8 9.63 -32.09 56.21
N GLN A 9 8.70 -31.55 57.01
CA GLN A 9 7.51 -30.86 56.50
C GLN A 9 7.88 -29.62 55.66
N GLN A 10 8.85 -28.81 56.12
CA GLN A 10 9.32 -27.64 55.36
C GLN A 10 9.97 -28.02 54.03
N LEU A 11 10.81 -29.07 54.02
CA LEU A 11 11.42 -29.59 52.79
C LEU A 11 10.37 -30.10 51.80
N GLN A 12 9.34 -30.79 52.29
CA GLN A 12 8.25 -31.30 51.46
C GLN A 12 7.43 -30.15 50.86
N GLN A 13 7.11 -29.12 51.66
CA GLN A 13 6.41 -27.92 51.18
C GLN A 13 7.24 -27.14 50.14
N GLN A 14 8.55 -26.98 50.35
CA GLN A 14 9.41 -26.32 49.35
C GLN A 14 9.48 -27.11 48.04
N ARG A 15 9.57 -28.44 48.08
CA ARG A 15 9.56 -29.26 46.87
C ARG A 15 8.25 -29.14 46.12
N GLN A 16 7.12 -29.18 46.83
CA GLN A 16 5.80 -29.04 46.22
C GLN A 16 5.64 -27.66 45.58
N ALA A 17 5.99 -26.58 46.29
CA ALA A 17 5.91 -25.22 45.75
C ALA A 17 6.81 -25.01 44.52
N MET A 18 8.00 -25.62 44.48
CA MET A 18 8.85 -25.60 43.29
C MET A 18 8.23 -26.38 42.13
N GLN A 19 7.62 -27.53 42.40
CA GLN A 19 6.98 -28.36 41.38
C GLN A 19 5.75 -27.66 40.78
N ASP A 20 4.93 -27.02 41.62
CA ASP A 20 3.76 -26.24 41.18
C ASP A 20 4.20 -25.04 40.34
N ARG A 21 5.25 -24.34 40.77
CA ARG A 21 5.84 -23.23 40.00
C ARG A 21 6.36 -23.71 38.66
N LEU A 22 7.05 -24.85 38.60
CA LEU A 22 7.55 -25.43 37.36
C LEU A 22 6.41 -25.75 36.40
N GLN A 23 5.36 -26.41 36.88
CA GLN A 23 4.18 -26.73 36.07
C GLN A 23 3.51 -25.47 35.51
N ALA A 24 3.36 -24.43 36.33
CA ALA A 24 2.77 -23.17 35.90
C ALA A 24 3.59 -22.49 34.78
N ILE A 25 4.92 -22.51 34.90
CA ILE A 25 5.81 -21.91 33.90
C ILE A 25 5.86 -22.73 32.63
N THR A 26 5.91 -24.06 32.74
CA THR A 26 5.84 -24.95 31.57
C THR A 26 4.53 -24.71 30.81
N ALA A 27 3.40 -24.66 31.51
CA ALA A 27 2.10 -24.38 30.90
C ALA A 27 2.05 -22.99 30.24
N ALA A 28 2.62 -21.96 30.88
CA ALA A 28 2.70 -20.62 30.31
C ALA A 28 3.60 -20.56 29.07
N ALA A 29 4.73 -21.25 29.09
CA ALA A 29 5.66 -21.34 27.96
C ALA A 29 5.04 -22.10 26.77
N ASP A 30 4.43 -23.26 27.03
CA ASP A 30 3.76 -24.04 26.00
C ASP A 30 2.57 -23.27 25.39
N LYS A 31 1.82 -22.53 26.22
CA LYS A 31 0.75 -21.65 25.74
C LYS A 31 1.30 -20.53 24.86
N ALA A 32 2.36 -19.83 25.29
CA ALA A 32 2.97 -18.77 24.51
C ALA A 32 3.52 -19.28 23.15
N GLU A 33 4.10 -20.47 23.13
CA GLU A 33 4.53 -21.13 21.89
C GLU A 33 3.34 -21.45 20.98
N ALA A 34 2.24 -22.00 21.54
CA ALA A 34 1.05 -22.35 20.79
C ALA A 34 0.35 -21.11 20.20
N ASP A 35 0.17 -20.06 21.01
CA ASP A 35 -0.44 -18.80 20.60
C ASP A 35 0.40 -18.12 19.50
N ALA A 36 1.73 -18.12 19.63
CA ALA A 36 2.63 -17.59 18.61
C ALA A 36 2.54 -18.38 17.28
N LYS A 37 2.47 -19.72 17.34
CA LYS A 37 2.29 -20.56 16.13
C LYS A 37 0.93 -20.35 15.48
N ALA A 38 -0.13 -20.22 16.27
CA ALA A 38 -1.47 -19.95 15.77
C ALA A 38 -1.52 -18.59 15.05
N ALA A 39 -1.00 -17.55 15.70
CA ALA A 39 -0.90 -16.21 15.12
C ALA A 39 -0.01 -16.18 13.87
N TYR A 40 1.10 -16.93 13.84
CA TYR A 40 1.93 -17.07 12.65
C TYR A 40 1.15 -17.65 11.47
N ASN A 41 0.43 -18.77 11.69
CA ASN A 41 -0.37 -19.41 10.64
C ASN A 41 -1.51 -18.52 10.16
N GLN A 42 -2.15 -17.80 11.09
CA GLN A 42 -3.19 -16.83 10.76
C GLN A 42 -2.62 -15.68 9.94
N ALA A 43 -1.51 -15.08 10.37
CA ALA A 43 -0.83 -14.00 9.65
C ALA A 43 -0.39 -14.43 8.24
N MET A 44 0.09 -15.66 8.07
CA MET A 44 0.42 -16.22 6.76
C MET A 44 -0.81 -16.38 5.85
N THR A 45 -1.94 -16.78 6.42
CA THR A 45 -3.20 -16.91 5.69
C THR A 45 -3.75 -15.54 5.30
N THR A 46 -3.71 -14.58 6.24
CA THR A 46 -4.14 -13.20 6.04
C THR A 46 -3.27 -12.50 5.00
N ALA A 47 -1.96 -12.68 5.03
CA ALA A 47 -1.04 -12.11 4.03
C ALA A 47 -1.31 -12.65 2.61
N GLY A 48 -1.80 -13.89 2.50
CA GLY A 48 -2.18 -14.50 1.23
C GLY A 48 -1.00 -14.61 0.26
N ASP A 49 -1.14 -13.97 -0.90
CA ASP A 49 -0.14 -13.94 -1.98
C ASP A 49 0.82 -12.76 -1.90
N TRP A 50 0.76 -11.96 -0.83
CA TRP A 50 1.64 -10.81 -0.59
C TRP A 50 1.49 -9.68 -1.60
N SER A 51 0.36 -9.60 -2.30
CA SER A 51 0.11 -8.60 -3.34
C SER A 51 -0.59 -7.33 -2.86
N SER A 52 -1.09 -7.29 -1.62
CA SER A 52 -1.89 -6.18 -1.10
C SER A 52 -1.28 -5.57 0.16
N SER A 53 -1.16 -4.24 0.19
CA SER A 53 -0.68 -3.52 1.37
C SER A 53 -1.59 -3.73 2.58
N ALA A 54 -2.90 -3.78 2.35
CA ALA A 54 -3.92 -3.98 3.38
C ALA A 54 -3.85 -5.37 4.04
N SER A 55 -3.65 -6.43 3.25
CA SER A 55 -3.54 -7.79 3.77
C SER A 55 -2.26 -7.97 4.60
N LEU A 56 -1.16 -7.37 4.17
CA LEU A 56 0.12 -7.35 4.89
C LEU A 56 0.04 -6.52 6.19
N ALA A 57 -0.71 -5.42 6.19
CA ALA A 57 -0.97 -4.65 7.41
C ALA A 57 -1.77 -5.46 8.44
N ALA A 58 -2.82 -6.17 8.00
CA ALA A 58 -3.62 -7.05 8.87
C ALA A 58 -2.77 -8.20 9.44
N ALA A 59 -1.95 -8.85 8.62
CA ALA A 59 -1.01 -9.89 9.07
C ALA A 59 -0.01 -9.36 10.13
N THR A 60 0.46 -8.12 9.98
CA THR A 60 1.32 -7.47 10.99
C THR A 60 0.58 -7.26 12.32
N GLN A 61 -0.69 -6.86 12.27
CA GLN A 61 -1.50 -6.63 13.46
C GLN A 61 -1.74 -7.92 14.24
N GLU A 62 -1.89 -9.05 13.55
CA GLU A 62 -2.05 -10.38 14.17
C GLU A 62 -0.75 -10.87 14.83
N LEU A 63 0.40 -10.64 14.18
CA LEU A 63 1.68 -11.20 14.60
C LEU A 63 2.45 -10.35 15.62
N SER A 64 2.30 -9.01 15.56
CA SER A 64 3.05 -8.08 16.42
C SER A 64 2.90 -8.32 17.93
N PRO A 65 1.72 -8.65 18.49
CA PRO A 65 1.57 -8.84 19.94
C PRO A 65 2.34 -10.05 20.49
N GLN A 66 2.69 -11.01 19.62
CA GLN A 66 3.41 -12.22 20.01
C GLN A 66 4.86 -11.93 20.37
N THR A 67 5.44 -10.83 19.88
CA THR A 67 6.81 -10.42 20.20
C THR A 67 6.98 -10.18 21.70
N ASP A 68 6.06 -9.41 22.29
CA ASP A 68 6.06 -9.09 23.72
C ASP A 68 5.63 -10.30 24.56
N ALA A 69 4.66 -11.08 24.08
CA ALA A 69 4.20 -12.29 24.78
C ALA A 69 5.33 -13.32 24.92
N LEU A 70 6.08 -13.58 23.83
CA LEU A 70 7.23 -14.47 23.84
C LEU A 70 8.38 -13.91 24.68
N ALA A 71 8.65 -12.61 24.63
CA ALA A 71 9.68 -11.98 25.47
C ALA A 71 9.38 -12.16 26.96
N LYS A 72 8.14 -11.92 27.40
CA LYS A 72 7.71 -12.14 28.78
C LYS A 72 7.81 -13.61 29.20
N ALA A 73 7.45 -14.54 28.32
CA ALA A 73 7.57 -15.97 28.59
C ALA A 73 9.05 -16.39 28.74
N VAL A 74 9.95 -15.86 27.90
CA VAL A 74 11.40 -16.08 28.00
C VAL A 74 11.94 -15.54 29.32
N GLU A 75 11.58 -14.32 29.71
CA GLU A 75 12.00 -13.71 30.98
C GLU A 75 11.54 -14.53 32.18
N ALA A 76 10.27 -14.94 32.22
CA ALA A 76 9.72 -15.76 33.29
C ALA A 76 10.44 -17.12 33.40
N LEU A 77 10.80 -17.73 32.27
CA LEU A 77 11.50 -19.00 32.19
C LEU A 77 12.96 -18.87 32.66
N VAL A 78 13.67 -17.83 32.23
CA VAL A 78 15.05 -17.53 32.67
C VAL A 78 15.10 -17.23 34.17
N ALA A 79 14.15 -16.44 34.68
CA ALA A 79 14.04 -16.15 36.11
C ALA A 79 13.84 -17.42 36.95
N SER A 80 13.20 -18.44 36.37
CA SER A 80 12.87 -19.67 37.07
C SER A 80 13.91 -20.78 36.90
N GLN A 81 14.83 -20.64 35.93
CA GLN A 81 16.06 -21.43 35.89
C GLN A 81 17.00 -21.07 37.05
N ARG A 82 17.00 -19.82 37.53
CA ARG A 82 17.85 -19.38 38.65
C ARG A 82 17.36 -20.03 39.95
N GLY A 83 18.05 -21.08 40.39
CA GLY A 83 17.71 -21.82 41.61
C GLY A 83 16.91 -23.10 41.37
N ALA A 84 16.66 -23.48 40.11
CA ALA A 84 16.05 -24.76 39.80
C ALA A 84 17.03 -25.92 40.05
N PRO A 85 16.59 -27.04 40.65
CA PRO A 85 17.37 -28.27 40.73
C PRO A 85 17.84 -28.76 39.34
N PRO A 86 18.98 -29.48 39.25
CA PRO A 86 19.55 -29.95 37.99
C PRO A 86 18.58 -30.78 37.14
N GLU A 87 17.69 -31.56 37.77
CA GLU A 87 16.67 -32.35 37.07
C GLU A 87 15.70 -31.48 36.25
N PHE A 88 15.43 -30.25 36.70
CA PHE A 88 14.52 -29.32 36.05
C PHE A 88 15.23 -28.39 35.06
N ALA A 89 16.51 -28.10 35.29
CA ALA A 89 17.31 -27.21 34.45
C ALA A 89 17.34 -27.66 32.98
N THR A 90 17.44 -28.97 32.73
CA THR A 90 17.41 -29.55 31.38
C THR A 90 16.07 -29.32 30.68
N HIS A 91 14.95 -29.52 31.38
CA HIS A 91 13.62 -29.32 30.83
C HIS A 91 13.36 -27.84 30.51
N LEU A 92 13.67 -26.94 31.45
CA LEU A 92 13.55 -25.50 31.26
C LEU A 92 14.47 -25.00 30.13
N GLY A 93 15.67 -25.57 30.00
CA GLY A 93 16.58 -25.26 28.91
C GLY A 93 16.01 -25.61 27.53
N ARG A 94 15.30 -26.74 27.42
CA ARG A 94 14.61 -27.12 26.18
C ARG A 94 13.46 -26.16 25.86
N LEU A 95 12.64 -25.80 26.85
CA LEU A 95 11.57 -24.81 26.67
C LEU A 95 12.11 -23.45 26.23
N LEU A 96 13.25 -23.03 26.78
CA LEU A 96 13.88 -21.76 26.44
C LEU A 96 14.31 -21.73 24.98
N GLN A 97 14.90 -22.81 24.49
CA GLN A 97 15.28 -22.93 23.08
C GLN A 97 14.06 -22.91 22.16
N LYS A 98 12.95 -23.55 22.54
CA LYS A 98 11.70 -23.49 21.77
C LYS A 98 11.15 -22.07 21.68
N LEU A 99 11.04 -21.36 22.81
CA LEU A 99 10.54 -19.98 22.85
C LEU A 99 11.43 -19.03 22.04
N LYS A 100 12.77 -19.16 22.14
CA LYS A 100 13.71 -18.39 21.32
C LYS A 100 13.56 -18.68 19.84
N GLY A 101 13.32 -19.95 19.47
CA GLY A 101 13.02 -20.35 18.10
C GLY A 101 11.74 -19.67 17.58
N ALA A 102 10.66 -19.71 18.35
CA ALA A 102 9.40 -19.04 18.01
C ALA A 102 9.60 -17.52 17.88
N GLN A 103 10.36 -16.90 18.80
CA GLN A 103 10.67 -15.46 18.76
C GLN A 103 11.44 -15.09 17.49
N SER A 104 12.44 -15.89 17.11
CA SER A 104 13.19 -15.69 15.87
C SER A 104 12.31 -15.84 14.62
N GLN A 105 11.38 -16.80 14.62
CA GLN A 105 10.44 -17.00 13.52
C GLN A 105 9.49 -15.81 13.37
N VAL A 106 8.88 -15.37 14.47
CA VAL A 106 8.00 -14.19 14.51
C VAL A 106 8.73 -12.94 14.02
N ALA A 107 9.94 -12.68 14.53
CA ALA A 107 10.73 -11.51 14.14
C ALA A 107 11.13 -11.54 12.66
N THR A 108 11.57 -12.70 12.16
CA THR A 108 11.90 -12.89 10.74
C THR A 108 10.68 -12.61 9.87
N GLN A 109 9.52 -13.10 10.30
CA GLN A 109 8.29 -12.96 9.53
C GLN A 109 7.76 -11.53 9.52
N LEU A 110 7.78 -10.83 10.65
CA LEU A 110 7.46 -9.40 10.72
C LEU A 110 8.39 -8.58 9.81
N SER A 111 9.69 -8.90 9.79
CA SER A 111 10.64 -8.23 8.89
C SER A 111 10.30 -8.46 7.42
N LYS A 112 9.90 -9.68 7.03
CA LYS A 112 9.47 -9.98 5.66
C LYS A 112 8.20 -9.22 5.30
N ILE A 113 7.19 -9.25 6.16
CA ILE A 113 5.93 -8.51 5.96
C ILE A 113 6.21 -7.03 5.75
N GLY A 114 7.08 -6.42 6.56
CA GLY A 114 7.48 -5.02 6.40
C GLY A 114 8.13 -4.72 5.04
N GLN A 115 9.02 -5.59 4.55
CA GLN A 115 9.69 -5.42 3.26
C GLN A 115 8.70 -5.48 2.09
N TYR A 116 7.84 -6.50 2.07
CA TYR A 116 6.83 -6.64 1.01
C TYR A 116 5.81 -5.52 1.06
N ARG A 117 5.39 -5.09 2.26
CA ARG A 117 4.41 -4.02 2.39
C ARG A 117 4.93 -2.72 1.79
N ALA A 118 6.18 -2.36 2.06
CA ALA A 118 6.79 -1.17 1.48
C ALA A 118 6.87 -1.24 -0.06
N GLN A 119 7.19 -2.40 -0.62
CA GLN A 119 7.22 -2.61 -2.07
C GLN A 119 5.83 -2.50 -2.69
N VAL A 120 4.82 -3.13 -2.08
CA VAL A 120 3.44 -3.12 -2.55
C VAL A 120 2.82 -1.73 -2.42
N GLU A 121 3.02 -1.04 -1.30
CA GLU A 121 2.57 0.34 -1.10
C GLU A 121 3.15 1.28 -2.17
N HIS A 122 4.42 1.09 -2.54
CA HIS A 122 5.05 1.85 -3.62
C HIS A 122 4.38 1.55 -4.97
N ALA A 123 4.24 0.28 -5.32
CA ALA A 123 3.63 -0.14 -6.59
C ALA A 123 2.16 0.27 -6.70
N GLU A 124 1.38 0.18 -5.62
CA GLU A 124 -0.01 0.63 -5.56
C GLU A 124 -0.09 2.15 -5.78
N LYS A 125 0.83 2.91 -5.17
CA LYS A 125 0.90 4.36 -5.36
C LYS A 125 1.29 4.74 -6.79
N GLU A 126 2.35 4.13 -7.34
CA GLU A 126 2.77 4.35 -8.72
C GLU A 126 1.62 4.07 -9.69
N LYS A 127 0.93 2.94 -9.53
CA LYS A 127 -0.22 2.59 -10.37
C LYS A 127 -1.37 3.59 -10.23
N PHE A 128 -1.62 4.10 -9.02
CA PHE A 128 -2.64 5.13 -8.81
C PHE A 128 -2.27 6.44 -9.51
N ASP A 129 -1.02 6.88 -9.39
CA ASP A 129 -0.52 8.08 -10.03
C ASP A 129 -0.55 7.93 -11.57
N GLU A 130 -0.13 6.78 -12.11
CA GLU A 130 -0.23 6.45 -13.55
C GLU A 130 -1.68 6.47 -14.06
N GLN A 131 -2.63 5.92 -13.31
CA GLN A 131 -4.04 5.94 -13.67
C GLN A 131 -4.61 7.35 -13.69
N LYS A 132 -4.23 8.17 -12.71
CA LYS A 132 -4.63 9.57 -12.64
C LYS A 132 -4.07 10.36 -13.82
N ASP A 133 -2.81 10.14 -14.17
CA ASP A 133 -2.18 10.78 -15.32
C ASP A 133 -2.78 10.32 -16.65
N ALA A 134 -3.10 9.02 -16.77
CA ALA A 134 -3.78 8.48 -17.95
C ALA A 134 -5.17 9.11 -18.15
N LEU A 135 -5.97 9.23 -17.07
CA LEU A 135 -7.27 9.90 -17.11
C LEU A 135 -7.14 11.38 -17.50
N ALA A 136 -6.18 12.08 -16.89
CA ALA A 136 -5.90 13.47 -17.24
C ALA A 136 -5.51 13.60 -18.72
N LEU A 137 -4.67 12.71 -19.24
CA LEU A 137 -4.29 12.70 -20.65
C LEU A 137 -5.48 12.42 -21.57
N GLU A 138 -6.36 11.48 -21.23
CA GLU A 138 -7.56 11.16 -22.01
C GLU A 138 -8.52 12.36 -22.10
N GLU A 139 -8.79 13.02 -20.96
CA GLU A 139 -9.57 14.26 -20.93
C GLU A 139 -8.94 15.35 -21.80
N MET A 140 -7.61 15.51 -21.71
CA MET A 140 -6.86 16.48 -22.52
C MET A 140 -6.95 16.17 -24.02
N MET A 141 -6.84 14.91 -24.41
CA MET A 141 -6.92 14.48 -25.82
C MET A 141 -8.32 14.67 -26.39
N SER A 142 -9.37 14.43 -25.59
CA SER A 142 -10.75 14.69 -25.99
C SER A 142 -10.99 16.19 -26.25
N GLU A 143 -10.58 17.06 -25.30
CA GLU A 143 -10.70 18.52 -25.45
C GLU A 143 -9.94 19.02 -26.70
N ALA A 144 -8.73 18.53 -26.92
CA ALA A 144 -7.94 18.90 -28.09
C ALA A 144 -8.62 18.46 -29.40
N ARG A 145 -9.21 17.26 -29.44
CA ARG A 145 -9.92 16.74 -30.60
C ARG A 145 -11.15 17.57 -30.94
N GLU A 146 -11.95 17.94 -29.95
CA GLU A 146 -13.13 18.80 -30.16
C GLU A 146 -12.74 20.15 -30.75
N ARG A 147 -11.68 20.78 -30.22
CA ARG A 147 -11.20 22.07 -30.73
C ARG A 147 -10.59 21.96 -32.12
N CYS A 148 -9.85 20.89 -32.43
CA CYS A 148 -9.34 20.64 -33.77
C CYS A 148 -10.49 20.48 -34.78
N ASN A 149 -11.50 19.68 -34.46
CA ASN A 149 -12.69 19.53 -35.31
C ASN A 149 -13.39 20.88 -35.54
N ALA A 150 -13.55 21.70 -34.50
CA ALA A 150 -14.14 23.03 -34.64
C ALA A 150 -13.30 23.97 -35.52
N ALA A 151 -11.97 23.87 -35.45
CA ALA A 151 -11.07 24.62 -36.31
C ALA A 151 -11.18 24.18 -37.78
N GLU A 152 -11.20 22.86 -38.03
CA GLU A 152 -11.37 22.27 -39.35
C GLU A 152 -12.71 22.69 -39.98
N ASP A 153 -13.80 22.65 -39.21
CA ASP A 153 -15.12 23.10 -39.65
C ASP A 153 -15.13 24.59 -40.02
N ALA A 154 -14.46 25.44 -39.23
CA ALA A 154 -14.39 26.87 -39.50
C ALA A 154 -13.59 27.17 -40.78
N VAL A 155 -12.49 26.45 -41.01
CA VAL A 155 -11.71 26.55 -42.26
C VAL A 155 -12.54 26.08 -43.46
N ALA A 156 -13.24 24.95 -43.34
CA ALA A 156 -14.10 24.44 -44.41
C ALA A 156 -15.21 25.45 -44.79
N LYS A 157 -15.84 26.07 -43.78
CA LYS A 157 -16.83 27.14 -44.00
C LYS A 157 -16.24 28.33 -44.75
N ALA A 158 -15.04 28.79 -44.37
CA ALA A 158 -14.36 29.90 -45.02
C ALA A 158 -14.02 29.60 -46.50
N VAL A 159 -13.60 28.36 -46.81
CA VAL A 159 -13.35 27.92 -48.19
C VAL A 159 -14.64 27.94 -49.01
N ILE A 160 -15.75 27.41 -48.48
CA ILE A 160 -17.05 27.41 -49.17
C ILE A 160 -17.54 28.84 -49.40
N THR A 161 -17.43 29.73 -48.41
CA THR A 161 -17.86 31.13 -48.56
C THR A 161 -17.00 31.88 -49.59
N SER A 162 -15.69 31.63 -49.62
CA SER A 162 -14.82 32.17 -50.67
C SER A 162 -15.23 31.69 -52.08
N GLN A 163 -15.70 30.45 -52.23
CA GLN A 163 -16.20 29.94 -53.51
C GLN A 163 -17.53 30.62 -53.91
N LEU A 164 -18.40 30.90 -52.95
CA LEU A 164 -19.66 31.64 -53.18
C LEU A 164 -19.42 33.08 -53.65
N VAL A 165 -18.41 33.77 -53.10
CA VAL A 165 -18.00 35.11 -53.58
C VAL A 165 -17.58 35.06 -55.04
N GLN A 166 -16.79 34.05 -55.44
CA GLN A 166 -16.34 33.89 -56.83
C GLN A 166 -17.50 33.54 -57.77
N ALA A 167 -18.52 32.84 -57.28
CA ALA A 167 -19.69 32.44 -58.06
C ALA A 167 -20.78 33.53 -58.18
N ALA A 168 -20.72 34.61 -57.39
CA ALA A 168 -21.75 35.65 -57.35
C ALA A 168 -21.84 36.53 -58.62
N GLY A 169 -20.82 36.51 -59.50
CA GLY A 169 -20.84 37.24 -60.77
C GLY A 169 -21.06 38.76 -60.59
N ASP A 170 -22.08 39.32 -61.26
CA ASP A 170 -22.41 40.76 -61.23
C ASP A 170 -23.43 41.15 -60.13
N ASP A 171 -23.97 40.19 -59.36
CA ASP A 171 -24.90 40.50 -58.26
C ASP A 171 -24.13 41.06 -57.06
N ARG A 172 -24.01 42.38 -57.05
CA ARG A 172 -23.26 43.15 -56.05
C ARG A 172 -23.80 42.97 -54.63
N ALA A 173 -25.10 42.72 -54.46
CA ALA A 173 -25.70 42.51 -53.14
C ALA A 173 -25.38 41.11 -52.61
N GLN A 174 -25.43 40.10 -53.48
CA GLN A 174 -25.05 38.73 -53.14
C GLN A 174 -23.54 38.62 -52.88
N ALA A 175 -22.71 39.30 -53.68
CA ALA A 175 -21.26 39.37 -53.48
C ALA A 175 -20.90 40.05 -52.15
N GLN A 176 -21.53 41.18 -51.80
CA GLN A 176 -21.26 41.86 -50.53
C GLN A 176 -21.64 40.99 -49.33
N LYS A 177 -22.81 40.35 -49.36
CA LYS A 177 -23.24 39.43 -48.30
C LYS A 177 -22.27 38.25 -48.15
N ALA A 178 -21.81 37.68 -49.26
CA ALA A 178 -20.83 36.60 -49.24
C ALA A 178 -19.46 37.06 -48.70
N VAL A 179 -19.02 38.28 -48.99
CA VAL A 179 -17.80 38.88 -48.41
C VAL A 179 -17.94 39.08 -46.91
N ASP A 180 -19.06 39.64 -46.43
CA ASP A 180 -19.29 39.85 -45.00
C ASP A 180 -19.33 38.51 -44.23
N GLU A 181 -19.95 37.48 -44.81
CA GLU A 181 -19.97 36.12 -44.27
C GLU A 181 -18.57 35.47 -44.31
N THR A 182 -17.78 35.72 -45.35
CA THR A 182 -16.39 35.25 -45.47
C THR A 182 -15.49 35.91 -44.42
N GLU A 183 -15.57 37.23 -44.25
CA GLU A 183 -14.78 37.95 -43.24
C GLU A 183 -15.13 37.50 -41.84
N LYS A 184 -16.42 37.30 -41.56
CA LYS A 184 -16.88 36.76 -40.28
C LYS A 184 -16.34 35.34 -40.05
N GLY A 185 -16.46 34.46 -41.05
CA GLY A 185 -15.93 33.10 -40.99
C GLY A 185 -14.41 33.05 -40.79
N ALA A 186 -13.66 33.93 -41.47
CA ALA A 186 -12.21 34.04 -41.34
C ALA A 186 -11.77 34.54 -39.95
N ARG A 187 -12.51 35.49 -39.36
CA ARG A 187 -12.27 35.97 -37.99
C ARG A 187 -12.56 34.89 -36.96
N ASP A 188 -13.69 34.18 -37.10
CA ASP A 188 -14.07 33.09 -36.21
C ASP A 188 -13.06 31.93 -36.30
N ALA A 189 -12.62 31.55 -37.51
CA ALA A 189 -11.58 30.55 -37.72
C ALA A 189 -10.24 30.97 -37.09
N SER A 190 -9.83 32.22 -37.26
CA SER A 190 -8.58 32.74 -36.67
C SER A 190 -8.62 32.72 -35.14
N LYS A 191 -9.78 33.02 -34.54
CA LYS A 191 -9.98 32.95 -33.09
C LYS A 191 -9.87 31.52 -32.57
N VAL A 192 -10.57 30.57 -33.20
CA VAL A 192 -10.53 29.15 -32.82
C VAL A 192 -9.12 28.58 -32.96
N LEU A 193 -8.39 28.93 -34.02
CA LEU A 193 -6.99 28.54 -34.20
C LEU A 193 -6.05 29.10 -33.13
N ALA A 194 -6.25 30.36 -32.71
CA ALA A 194 -5.46 30.98 -31.66
C ALA A 194 -5.70 30.29 -30.30
N GLU A 195 -6.95 30.00 -29.98
CA GLU A 195 -7.33 29.27 -28.76
C GLU A 195 -6.78 27.84 -28.76
N ALA A 196 -6.84 27.14 -29.90
CA ALA A 196 -6.26 25.80 -30.06
C ALA A 196 -4.72 25.81 -29.87
N ARG A 197 -4.02 26.79 -30.46
CA ARG A 197 -2.56 26.94 -30.27
C ARG A 197 -2.17 27.23 -28.83
N ALA A 198 -2.90 28.13 -28.16
CA ALA A 198 -2.66 28.44 -26.75
C ALA A 198 -2.86 27.21 -25.87
N LEU A 199 -3.91 26.42 -26.14
CA LEU A 199 -4.15 25.16 -25.45
C LEU A 199 -3.02 24.16 -25.71
N ILE A 200 -2.66 23.88 -26.96
CA ILE A 200 -1.56 22.96 -27.30
C ILE A 200 -0.26 23.37 -26.61
N GLY A 201 0.07 24.67 -26.61
CA GLY A 201 1.25 25.19 -25.91
C GLY A 201 1.20 24.97 -24.40
N ALA A 202 0.05 25.25 -23.76
CA ALA A 202 -0.13 24.99 -22.33
C ALA A 202 -0.02 23.48 -22.01
N LYS A 203 -0.56 22.61 -22.86
CA LYS A 203 -0.54 21.14 -22.68
C LYS A 203 0.86 20.57 -22.93
N GLN A 204 1.63 21.10 -23.88
CA GLN A 204 3.05 20.75 -24.06
C GLN A 204 3.90 21.10 -22.84
N ALA A 205 3.58 22.19 -22.14
CA ALA A 205 4.28 22.55 -20.90
C ALA A 205 4.00 21.54 -19.77
N VAL A 206 2.75 21.09 -19.63
CA VAL A 206 2.35 20.06 -18.64
C VAL A 206 3.01 18.71 -18.96
N LEU A 207 2.98 18.27 -20.23
CA LEU A 207 3.66 17.04 -20.64
C LEU A 207 5.17 17.07 -20.41
N ARG A 208 5.82 18.23 -20.61
CA ARG A 208 7.24 18.39 -20.27
C ARG A 208 7.48 18.24 -18.77
N GLN A 209 6.63 18.82 -17.93
CA GLN A 209 6.76 18.65 -16.47
C GLN A 209 6.62 17.18 -16.06
N LEU A 210 5.70 16.43 -16.67
CA LEU A 210 5.50 15.00 -16.42
C LEU A 210 6.63 14.08 -16.93
N THR A 211 7.50 14.57 -17.83
CA THR A 211 8.57 13.76 -18.46
C THR A 211 9.99 14.17 -18.02
N THR A 212 10.12 15.20 -17.16
CA THR A 212 11.41 15.69 -16.67
C THR A 212 11.70 15.28 -15.22
N GLU A 213 10.86 14.44 -14.62
CA GLU A 213 11.15 13.71 -13.36
C GLU A 213 11.68 12.31 -13.67
#